data_AF-A0A7S1BS54-F1
#
_entry.id   AF-A0A7S1BS54-F1
#
_cell.length_a   1.000
_cell.length_b   1.000
_cell.length_c   1.000
_cell.angle_alpha   90.00
_cell.angle_beta   90.00
_cell.angle_gamma   90.00
#
_symmetry.space_group_name_H-M   'P 1'
#
loop_
_entity.id
_entity.type
_entity.pdbx_description
1 polymer ?
#
loop_
_entity_poly.entity_id
_entity_poly.type
_entity_poly.pdbx_seq_one_letter_code
_entity_poly.pdbx_strand_id
1 'polypeptide(L)'
;MDSAHFLAEGQEPTLTNYAHTRVNEEAFVGTLDYIFCSRGEKEGERDDAKDKDTDIDGVKRRQHWKNVRTLSTTMEPVEQSSGPFPNEIEPSDHILLSVELELV
;
A
#
# COMPACT_ATOMS: atom_id res chain seq x y z
N MET A 1 -10.59 4.64 -2.39
CA MET A 1 -9.38 4.72 -1.53
C MET A 1 -8.22 4.45 -2.45
N ASP A 2 -7.18 5.27 -2.38
CA ASP A 2 -6.02 5.15 -3.27
C ASP A 2 -4.84 4.57 -2.48
N SER A 3 -4.01 3.76 -3.11
CA SER A 3 -2.83 3.19 -2.45
C SER A 3 -1.77 4.28 -2.25
N ALA A 4 -0.96 4.15 -1.21
CA ALA A 4 0.17 5.04 -0.96
C ALA A 4 1.16 5.03 -2.13
N HIS A 5 1.31 3.87 -2.79
CA HIS A 5 2.17 3.74 -3.96
C HIS A 5 1.65 4.57 -5.14
N PHE A 6 0.37 4.41 -5.45
CA PHE A 6 -0.30 5.18 -6.49
C PHE A 6 -0.28 6.69 -6.21
N LEU A 7 -0.47 7.09 -4.94
CA LEU A 7 -0.44 8.49 -4.55
C LEU A 7 0.93 9.14 -4.72
N ALA A 8 2.03 8.39 -4.58
CA ALA A 8 3.38 8.94 -4.74
C ALA A 8 3.93 8.81 -6.17
N GLU A 9 3.72 7.68 -6.83
CA GLU A 9 4.34 7.34 -8.14
C GLU A 9 3.36 7.43 -9.32
N GLY A 10 2.06 7.63 -9.07
CA GLY A 10 1.02 7.70 -10.10
C GLY A 10 0.65 6.35 -10.75
N GLN A 11 1.22 5.25 -10.28
CA GLN A 11 0.94 3.89 -10.74
C GLN A 11 1.10 2.89 -9.58
N GLU A 12 0.58 1.67 -9.76
CA GLU A 12 0.79 0.57 -8.82
C GLU A 12 2.15 -0.12 -9.08
N PRO A 13 2.71 -0.82 -8.08
CA PRO A 13 3.93 -1.61 -8.27
C PRO A 13 3.71 -2.70 -9.33
N THR A 14 4.79 -3.06 -10.04
CA THR A 14 4.77 -4.14 -11.04
C THR A 14 4.58 -5.52 -10.40
N LEU A 15 5.09 -5.72 -9.18
CA LEU A 15 4.91 -6.91 -8.38
C LEU A 15 5.03 -6.58 -6.88
N THR A 16 4.32 -7.31 -6.03
CA THR A 16 4.60 -7.35 -4.58
C THR A 16 4.82 -8.78 -4.11
N ASN A 17 4.47 -9.77 -4.93
CA ASN A 17 4.69 -11.18 -4.70
C ASN A 17 5.39 -11.81 -5.92
N TYR A 18 6.37 -12.66 -5.65
CA TYR A 18 7.00 -13.54 -6.64
C TYR A 18 7.23 -14.91 -5.97
N ALA A 19 6.15 -15.68 -5.86
CA ALA A 19 6.14 -16.97 -5.19
C ALA A 19 6.35 -18.13 -6.16
N HIS A 20 7.21 -19.09 -5.78
CA HIS A 20 7.31 -20.39 -6.45
C HIS A 20 6.74 -21.49 -5.55
N THR A 21 5.68 -22.15 -6.00
CA THR A 21 5.09 -23.27 -5.26
C THR A 21 5.67 -24.60 -5.73
N ARG A 22 5.65 -25.64 -4.89
CA ARG A 22 6.12 -26.97 -5.28
C ARG A 22 5.27 -27.66 -6.33
N VAL A 23 4.04 -27.17 -6.53
CA VAL A 23 3.00 -27.82 -7.33
C VAL A 23 2.89 -27.21 -8.73
N ASN A 24 3.40 -25.98 -8.91
CA ASN A 24 3.38 -25.27 -10.18
C ASN A 24 4.81 -25.02 -10.66
N GLU A 25 5.11 -25.37 -11.91
CA GLU A 25 6.40 -25.10 -12.53
C GLU A 25 6.55 -23.61 -12.89
N GLU A 26 5.43 -22.93 -13.13
CA GLU A 26 5.41 -21.48 -13.33
C GLU A 26 5.27 -20.76 -12.00
N ALA A 27 6.17 -19.80 -11.77
CA ALA A 27 6.09 -18.94 -10.60
C ALA A 27 4.91 -17.97 -10.72
N PHE A 28 4.25 -17.73 -9.59
CA PHE A 28 3.19 -16.74 -9.51
C PHE A 28 3.81 -15.37 -9.22
N VAL A 29 3.54 -14.41 -10.10
CA VAL A 29 4.01 -13.03 -9.97
C VAL A 29 2.82 -12.10 -10.02
N GLY A 30 2.71 -11.20 -9.06
CA GLY A 30 1.63 -10.23 -9.04
C GLY A 30 1.70 -9.19 -7.94
N THR A 31 0.87 -8.16 -8.06
CA THR A 31 0.68 -7.09 -7.07
C THR A 31 -0.51 -7.45 -6.20
N LEU A 32 -0.24 -7.88 -4.97
CA LEU A 32 -1.23 -8.38 -4.01
C LEU A 32 -1.32 -7.52 -2.74
N ASP A 33 -0.28 -6.76 -2.44
CA ASP A 33 -0.14 -6.01 -1.20
C ASP A 33 -0.32 -4.52 -1.47
N TYR A 34 -1.09 -3.86 -0.60
CA TYR A 34 -1.37 -2.43 -0.72
C TYR A 34 -1.39 -1.78 0.66
N ILE A 35 -0.87 -0.56 0.73
CA ILE A 35 -1.06 0.32 1.89
C ILE A 35 -2.05 1.40 1.45
N PHE A 36 -3.30 1.34 1.89
CA PHE A 36 -4.30 2.35 1.55
C PHE A 36 -4.25 3.53 2.52
N CYS A 37 -4.30 4.75 1.98
CA CYS A 37 -4.40 5.96 2.79
C CYS A 37 -5.85 6.43 2.86
N SER A 38 -6.28 6.86 4.06
CA SER A 38 -7.57 7.53 4.22
C SER A 38 -7.56 8.86 3.47
N ARG A 39 -8.50 9.07 2.54
CA ARG A 39 -8.68 10.40 1.94
C ARG A 39 -9.10 11.37 3.05
N GLY A 40 -8.37 12.49 3.18
CA GLY A 40 -8.86 13.60 3.98
C GLY A 40 -10.17 14.08 3.37
N GLU A 41 -11.27 14.03 4.13
CA GLU A 41 -12.49 14.72 3.73
C GLU A 41 -12.11 16.18 3.49
N LYS A 42 -12.36 16.69 2.27
CA LYS A 42 -12.24 18.13 2.04
C LYS A 42 -13.26 18.80 2.97
N GLU A 43 -12.80 19.73 3.80
CA GLU A 43 -13.69 20.68 4.47
C GLU A 43 -14.46 21.44 3.38
N GLY A 44 -15.64 20.95 3.00
CA GLY A 44 -16.44 21.53 1.93
C GLY A 44 -17.45 20.61 1.25
N GLU A 45 -17.33 19.29 1.33
CA GLU A 45 -18.31 18.34 0.74
C GLU A 45 -19.04 17.55 1.83
N ARG A 46 -19.67 18.26 2.77
CA ARG A 46 -20.76 17.69 3.56
C ARG A 46 -22.04 18.32 3.08
N ASP A 47 -22.65 17.69 2.07
CA ASP A 47 -24.09 17.79 1.91
C ASP A 47 -24.73 17.32 3.21
N ASP A 48 -25.82 18.00 3.62
CA ASP A 48 -26.52 17.92 4.91
C ASP A 48 -27.13 16.54 5.28
N ALA A 49 -26.40 15.45 5.12
CA ALA A 49 -26.76 14.15 5.66
C ALA A 49 -26.32 14.08 7.13
N LYS A 50 -27.33 14.18 8.01
CA LYS A 50 -27.26 13.82 9.43
C LYS A 50 -26.79 12.36 9.59
N ASP A 51 -25.50 12.10 9.54
CA ASP A 51 -24.96 10.87 10.11
C ASP A 51 -24.61 11.11 11.57
N LYS A 52 -25.43 10.49 12.43
CA LYS A 52 -25.16 10.34 13.85
C LYS A 52 -24.11 9.24 13.99
N ASP A 53 -22.86 9.59 13.81
CA ASP A 53 -21.75 8.77 14.27
C ASP A 53 -21.78 8.78 15.81
N THR A 54 -22.37 7.73 16.38
CA THR A 54 -22.19 7.39 17.79
C THR A 54 -20.81 6.76 17.94
N ASP A 55 -19.83 7.59 18.26
CA ASP A 55 -18.50 7.17 18.70
C ASP A 55 -18.63 6.34 19.99
N ILE A 56 -18.24 5.07 19.93
CA ILE A 56 -17.75 4.36 21.12
C ILE A 56 -16.36 4.98 21.37
N ASP A 57 -16.19 5.62 22.53
CA ASP A 57 -14.95 6.22 23.08
C ASP A 57 -14.62 7.70 22.81
N GLY A 58 -15.48 8.51 22.19
CA GLY A 58 -15.40 9.98 22.30
C GLY A 58 -14.07 10.64 21.86
N VAL A 59 -13.19 9.92 21.17
CA VAL A 59 -11.96 10.46 20.59
C VAL A 59 -12.30 11.01 19.21
N LYS A 60 -12.43 12.33 19.11
CA LYS A 60 -12.60 13.04 17.84
C LYS A 60 -11.46 12.65 16.89
N ARG A 61 -11.73 11.79 15.91
CA ARG A 61 -10.79 11.45 14.82
C ARG A 61 -10.62 12.66 13.91
N ARG A 62 -9.79 13.62 14.31
CA ARG A 62 -9.49 14.86 13.57
C ARG A 62 -8.06 14.94 13.06
N GLN A 63 -7.39 13.80 12.92
CA GLN A 63 -6.04 13.77 12.35
C GLN A 63 -6.10 13.03 11.02
N HIS A 64 -5.86 13.77 9.94
CA HIS A 64 -5.91 13.26 8.58
C HIS A 64 -4.49 13.06 8.09
N TRP A 65 -4.17 11.87 7.60
CA TRP A 65 -2.92 11.58 6.92
C TRP A 65 -2.98 12.30 5.57
N LYS A 66 -2.28 13.44 5.40
CA LYS A 66 -2.37 14.20 4.14
C LYS A 66 -1.19 14.00 3.21
N ASN A 67 -0.03 13.56 3.69
CA ASN A 67 1.16 13.47 2.84
C ASN A 67 1.84 12.10 2.94
N VAL A 68 1.91 11.43 1.79
CA VAL A 68 2.84 10.32 1.55
C VAL A 68 4.12 10.96 1.02
N ARG A 69 5.24 10.87 1.76
CA ARG A 69 6.48 11.56 1.38
C ARG A 69 7.44 10.71 0.56
N THR A 70 7.57 9.44 0.91
CA THR A 70 8.59 8.57 0.31
C THR A 70 8.14 7.13 0.40
N LEU A 71 8.35 6.40 -0.70
CA LEU A 71 8.27 4.96 -0.75
C LEU A 71 9.70 4.44 -0.84
N SER A 72 10.09 3.55 0.08
CA SER A 72 11.28 2.73 -0.16
C SER A 72 10.79 1.39 -0.65
N THR A 73 10.77 1.27 -1.97
CA THR A 73 10.61 0.00 -2.66
C THR A 73 11.77 -0.11 -3.65
N THR A 74 12.81 -0.86 -3.29
CA THR A 74 13.78 -1.39 -4.26
C THR A 74 13.05 -2.42 -5.11
N MET A 75 12.29 -1.96 -6.09
CA MET A 75 11.53 -2.83 -6.99
C MET A 75 12.09 -2.70 -8.40
N GLU A 76 12.99 -3.61 -8.72
CA GLU A 76 13.42 -3.84 -10.09
C GLU A 76 12.30 -4.55 -10.87
N PRO A 77 12.17 -4.32 -12.19
CA PRO A 77 11.27 -5.10 -13.05
C PRO A 77 11.50 -6.61 -12.88
N VAL A 78 10.46 -7.43 -13.13
CA VAL A 78 10.53 -8.90 -13.02
C VAL A 78 11.75 -9.48 -13.76
N GLU A 79 12.08 -8.92 -14.93
CA GLU A 79 13.21 -9.33 -15.77
C GLU A 79 14.60 -9.08 -15.14
N GLN A 80 14.67 -8.19 -14.16
CA GLN A 80 15.88 -7.84 -13.40
C GLN A 80 15.82 -8.35 -11.95
N SER A 81 14.67 -8.87 -11.52
CA SER A 81 14.51 -9.48 -10.20
C SER A 81 15.21 -10.85 -10.16
N SER A 82 15.94 -11.14 -9.09
CA SER A 82 16.67 -12.40 -8.87
C SER A 82 15.78 -13.57 -8.44
N GLY A 83 14.49 -13.52 -8.80
CA GLY A 83 13.48 -14.49 -8.37
C GLY A 83 13.63 -15.87 -9.02
N PRO A 84 12.86 -16.87 -8.55
CA PRO A 84 11.76 -16.75 -7.59
C PRO A 84 12.20 -16.55 -6.13
N PHE A 85 11.32 -15.95 -5.32
CA PHE A 85 11.52 -15.73 -3.88
C PHE A 85 10.76 -16.79 -3.05
N PRO A 86 11.17 -17.04 -1.79
CA PRO A 86 12.36 -16.50 -1.11
C PRO A 86 13.68 -17.08 -1.66
N ASN A 87 14.78 -16.33 -1.57
CA ASN A 87 16.13 -16.73 -1.96
C ASN A 87 17.18 -16.33 -0.91
N GLU A 88 18.48 -16.44 -1.23
CA GLU A 88 19.57 -16.13 -0.28
C GLU A 88 19.61 -14.64 0.15
N ILE A 89 19.04 -13.74 -0.64
CA ILE A 89 19.06 -12.29 -0.43
C ILE A 89 17.72 -11.82 0.15
N GLU A 90 16.61 -12.26 -0.44
CA GLU A 90 15.25 -11.88 -0.05
C GLU A 90 14.57 -13.06 0.68
N PRO A 91 14.33 -12.95 2.00
CA PRO A 91 13.82 -14.05 2.81
C PRO A 91 12.32 -14.33 2.65
N SER A 92 11.59 -13.46 1.95
CA SER A 92 10.13 -13.51 1.79
C SER A 92 9.75 -13.60 0.31
N ASP A 93 8.69 -14.32 -0.02
CA ASP A 93 8.09 -14.30 -1.36
C ASP A 93 7.31 -13.01 -1.66
N HIS A 94 7.02 -12.22 -0.62
CA HIS A 94 6.49 -10.86 -0.71
C HIS A 94 7.59 -9.82 -0.48
N ILE A 95 7.59 -8.76 -1.30
CA ILE A 95 8.50 -7.62 -1.18
C ILE A 95 7.95 -6.61 -0.18
N LEU A 96 8.84 -6.05 0.65
CA LEU A 96 8.50 -5.03 1.62
C LEU A 96 7.97 -3.76 0.94
N LEU A 97 6.73 -3.41 1.25
CA LEU A 97 6.18 -2.08 1.01
C LEU A 97 6.43 -1.20 2.23
N SER A 98 7.15 -0.10 2.06
CA SER A 98 7.37 0.87 3.11
C SER A 98 6.97 2.26 2.66
N VAL A 99 6.32 3.00 3.57
CA VAL A 99 5.84 4.36 3.31
C VAL A 99 6.12 5.25 4.51
N GLU A 100 6.61 6.46 4.24
CA GLU A 100 6.66 7.52 5.23
C GLU A 100 5.39 8.37 5.17
N LEU A 101 4.61 8.32 6.25
CA LEU A 101 3.36 9.09 6.39
C LEU A 101 3.57 10.27 7.32
N GLU A 102 3.15 11.45 6.87
CA GLU A 102 3.13 12.66 7.69
C GLU A 102 1.69 13.03 8.06
N LEU A 103 1.48 13.24 9.36
CA LEU A 103 0.25 13.75 9.92
C LEU A 103 0.33 15.27 10.02
N VAL A 104 -0.66 15.97 9.47
CA VAL A 104 -0.75 17.44 9.44
C VAL A 104 -2.07 17.95 9.99
#